data_AF-A0A829Y7M9-F1
#
_entry.id   AF-A0A829Y7M9-F1
#
_cell.length_a   1.000
_cell.length_b   1.000
_cell.length_c   1.000
_cell.angle_alpha   90.00
_cell.angle_beta   90.00
_cell.angle_gamma   90.00
#
_symmetry.space_group_name_H-M   'P 1'
#
loop_
_entity.id
_entity.type
_entity.pdbx_description
1 polymer ?
#
loop_
_entity_poly.entity_id
_entity_poly.type
_entity_poly.pdbx_seq_one_letter_code
_entity_poly.pdbx_strand_id
1 'polypeptide(L)'
;MPDPQQSISTFFNQTLRAPLHNNRWSWGAVHPETGQLFLRVWDDERHSVRGVPCVIVHTDTWKSASTGRPERARHVELMRNGTQAYGVVCFPDETASRGHRTIRRFETQTLLRFSGVIDRQEGVYAVIAGTVPTQAVHHRVRIPAGILR
;
A
#
# COMPACT_ATOMS: atom_id res chain seq x y z
N MET A 1 9.08 -21.66 8.47
CA MET A 1 8.99 -21.72 7.00
C MET A 1 7.96 -20.70 6.54
N PRO A 2 8.27 -19.79 5.61
CA PRO A 2 7.22 -19.03 4.92
C PRO A 2 6.42 -20.00 4.03
N ASP A 3 5.10 -19.80 3.97
CA ASP A 3 4.17 -20.69 3.28
C ASP A 3 4.33 -20.58 1.75
N PRO A 4 4.69 -21.67 1.03
CA PRO A 4 4.85 -21.61 -0.41
C PRO A 4 3.50 -21.42 -1.11
N GLN A 5 3.45 -20.48 -2.07
CA GLN A 5 2.36 -20.23 -3.04
C GLN A 5 1.20 -19.31 -2.64
N GLN A 6 1.18 -18.61 -1.50
CA GLN A 6 0.15 -17.56 -1.32
C GLN A 6 0.38 -16.41 -2.32
N SER A 7 -0.52 -16.26 -3.29
CA SER A 7 -0.47 -15.13 -4.23
C SER A 7 -0.75 -13.80 -3.50
N ILE A 8 -0.19 -12.68 -3.99
CA ILE A 8 -0.47 -11.37 -3.38
C ILE A 8 -1.97 -11.02 -3.41
N SER A 9 -2.69 -11.44 -4.45
CA SER A 9 -4.15 -11.31 -4.55
C SER A 9 -4.87 -12.09 -3.45
N THR A 10 -4.40 -13.32 -3.18
CA THR A 10 -4.90 -14.17 -2.09
C THR A 10 -4.63 -13.54 -0.73
N PHE A 11 -3.43 -12.97 -0.52
CA PHE A 11 -3.09 -12.24 0.70
C PHE A 11 -3.97 -11.01 0.91
N PHE A 12 -4.16 -10.18 -0.11
CA PHE A 12 -5.07 -9.03 -0.05
C PHE A 12 -6.51 -9.45 0.28
N ASN A 13 -7.03 -10.49 -0.38
CA ASN A 13 -8.40 -10.96 -0.17
C ASN A 13 -8.61 -11.66 1.18
N GLN A 14 -7.77 -12.63 1.54
CA GLN A 14 -7.98 -13.49 2.72
C GLN A 14 -7.29 -12.96 3.98
N THR A 15 -6.07 -12.44 3.84
CA THR A 15 -5.23 -12.00 4.97
C THR A 15 -5.37 -10.51 5.27
N LEU A 16 -5.70 -9.64 4.31
CA LEU A 16 -6.00 -8.23 4.58
C LEU A 16 -7.50 -7.91 4.52
N ARG A 17 -8.34 -8.85 4.05
CA ARG A 17 -9.78 -8.65 3.81
C ARG A 17 -10.09 -7.42 2.93
N ALA A 18 -9.14 -7.06 2.07
CA ALA A 18 -9.17 -5.91 1.18
C ALA A 18 -8.94 -6.40 -0.26
N PRO A 19 -9.96 -6.96 -0.94
CA PRO A 19 -9.80 -7.51 -2.27
C PRO A 19 -9.36 -6.45 -3.29
N LEU A 20 -8.32 -6.76 -4.08
CA LEU A 20 -7.88 -5.94 -5.20
C LEU A 20 -8.97 -5.91 -6.29
N HIS A 21 -9.26 -4.73 -6.84
CA HIS A 21 -10.28 -4.61 -7.90
C HIS A 21 -9.80 -5.26 -9.22
N ASN A 22 -8.51 -5.14 -9.53
CA ASN A 22 -7.85 -5.85 -10.62
C ASN A 22 -6.46 -6.34 -10.20
N ASN A 23 -6.32 -7.66 -10.00
CA ASN A 23 -5.08 -8.30 -9.55
C ASN A 23 -3.82 -7.86 -10.33
N ARG A 24 -3.95 -7.67 -11.66
CA ARG A 24 -2.81 -7.34 -12.54
C ARG A 24 -2.31 -5.91 -12.39
N TRP A 25 -3.18 -4.95 -12.06
CA TRP A 25 -2.85 -3.50 -12.13
C TRP A 25 -3.22 -2.66 -10.90
N SER A 26 -4.06 -3.14 -9.97
CA SER A 26 -4.76 -2.28 -8.96
C SER A 26 -3.91 -1.39 -8.05
N TRP A 27 -2.61 -1.62 -7.89
CA TRP A 27 -1.75 -0.88 -6.95
C TRP A 27 -2.10 -0.99 -5.45
N GLY A 28 -3.36 -1.02 -5.01
CA GLY A 28 -3.80 -1.24 -3.63
C GLY A 28 -5.29 -1.62 -3.53
N ALA A 29 -5.82 -1.66 -2.31
CA ALA A 29 -7.24 -1.88 -2.03
C ALA A 29 -7.65 -1.25 -0.68
N VAL A 30 -8.95 -1.07 -0.47
CA VAL A 30 -9.53 -0.61 0.80
C VAL A 30 -10.29 -1.77 1.45
N HIS A 31 -10.10 -1.99 2.73
CA HIS A 31 -10.88 -2.97 3.51
C HIS A 31 -12.32 -2.44 3.67
N PRO A 32 -13.35 -3.19 3.23
CA PRO A 32 -14.71 -2.65 3.09
C PRO A 32 -15.35 -2.27 4.44
N GLU A 33 -15.13 -3.06 5.49
CA GLU A 33 -15.71 -2.81 6.82
C GLU A 33 -15.00 -1.71 7.62
N THR A 34 -13.66 -1.69 7.63
CA THR A 34 -12.86 -0.77 8.47
C THR A 34 -12.48 0.52 7.76
N GLY A 35 -12.52 0.55 6.43
CA GLY A 35 -12.04 1.65 5.60
C GLY A 35 -10.51 1.77 5.53
N GLN A 36 -9.75 0.82 6.11
CA GLN A 36 -8.28 0.84 6.08
C GLN A 36 -7.75 0.66 4.64
N LEU A 37 -6.74 1.44 4.27
CA LEU A 37 -6.11 1.40 2.94
C LEU A 37 -4.85 0.52 2.96
N PHE A 38 -4.71 -0.35 1.97
CA PHE A 38 -3.54 -1.22 1.79
C PHE A 38 -2.95 -1.01 0.40
N LEU A 39 -1.64 -0.72 0.32
CA LEU A 39 -0.93 -0.37 -0.90
C LEU A 39 0.20 -1.36 -1.18
N ARG A 40 0.39 -1.75 -2.45
CA ARG A 40 1.55 -2.53 -2.92
C ARG A 40 2.69 -1.56 -3.20
N VAL A 41 3.74 -1.62 -2.39
CA VAL A 41 4.89 -0.70 -2.43
C VAL A 41 6.17 -1.47 -2.73
N TRP A 42 6.98 -1.00 -3.68
CA TRP A 42 8.22 -1.68 -4.02
C TRP A 42 9.32 -1.36 -3.01
N ASP A 43 10.14 -2.37 -2.69
CA ASP A 43 11.24 -2.22 -1.72
C ASP A 43 12.34 -1.26 -2.22
N ASP A 44 12.57 -1.24 -3.55
CA ASP A 44 13.55 -0.37 -4.23
C ASP A 44 13.07 1.07 -4.46
N GLU A 45 11.79 1.36 -4.18
CA GLU A 45 11.16 2.69 -4.27
C GLU A 45 11.08 3.39 -2.90
N ARG A 46 11.74 2.83 -1.88
CA ARG A 46 11.89 3.43 -0.56
C ARG A 46 13.01 4.46 -0.57
N HIS A 47 12.71 5.65 -0.08
CA HIS A 47 13.63 6.78 -0.07
C HIS A 47 13.62 7.50 1.28
N SER A 48 14.60 8.36 1.51
CA SER A 48 14.59 9.28 2.66
C SER A 48 14.44 10.72 2.15
N VAL A 49 13.33 11.37 2.51
CA VAL A 49 13.06 12.76 2.15
C VAL A 49 13.46 13.64 3.34
N ARG A 50 14.64 14.27 3.26
CA ARG A 50 15.22 15.09 4.35
C ARG A 50 15.35 14.30 5.68
N GLY A 51 15.78 13.04 5.61
CA GLY A 51 15.89 12.17 6.79
C GLY A 51 14.61 11.40 7.14
N VAL A 52 13.45 11.80 6.61
CA VAL A 52 12.17 11.12 6.86
C VAL A 52 12.02 9.92 5.91
N PRO A 53 11.86 8.67 6.41
CA PRO A 53 11.65 7.51 5.56
C PRO A 53 10.29 7.60 4.85
N CYS A 54 10.30 7.40 3.53
CA CYS A 54 9.16 7.57 2.65
C CYS A 54 9.17 6.51 1.54
N VAL A 55 8.04 6.36 0.84
CA VAL A 55 7.94 5.59 -0.40
C VAL A 55 7.14 6.38 -1.43
N ILE A 56 7.55 6.36 -2.69
CA ILE A 56 6.83 7.07 -3.75
C ILE A 56 5.49 6.38 -4.01
N VAL A 57 4.40 7.17 -4.03
CA VAL A 57 3.04 6.66 -4.22
C VAL A 57 2.39 7.20 -5.49
N HIS A 58 2.87 8.33 -5.99
CA HIS A 58 2.47 8.92 -7.27
C HIS A 58 3.62 9.76 -7.84
N THR A 59 3.75 9.82 -9.16
CA THR A 59 4.61 10.80 -9.84
C THR A 59 4.06 11.08 -11.23
N ASP A 60 4.12 12.33 -11.67
CA ASP A 60 3.70 12.76 -13.00
C ASP A 60 4.63 12.26 -14.12
N THR A 61 5.83 11.80 -13.77
CA THR A 61 6.80 11.22 -14.71
C THR A 61 6.43 9.79 -15.14
N TRP A 62 5.58 9.09 -14.38
CA TRP A 62 5.05 7.79 -14.76
C TRP A 62 4.04 7.94 -15.91
N LYS A 63 4.56 8.00 -17.15
CA LYS A 63 3.83 7.97 -18.43
C LYS A 63 3.04 6.67 -18.59
N SER A 64 1.97 6.54 -17.81
CA SER A 64 1.02 5.45 -17.87
C SER A 64 -0.35 6.01 -18.18
N ALA A 65 -0.78 5.88 -19.43
CA ALA A 65 -2.16 6.03 -19.86
C ALA A 65 -3.03 4.84 -19.37
N SER A 66 -2.72 4.32 -18.17
CA SER A 66 -3.27 3.08 -17.64
C SER A 66 -4.45 3.36 -16.70
N THR A 67 -5.38 2.41 -16.69
CA THR A 67 -6.63 2.43 -15.94
C THR A 67 -6.46 2.60 -14.42
N GLY A 68 -5.25 2.44 -13.88
CA GLY A 68 -4.93 2.61 -12.46
C GLY A 68 -4.66 4.05 -12.00
N ARG A 69 -4.56 5.05 -12.91
CA ARG A 69 -4.33 6.46 -12.50
C ARG A 69 -5.44 7.01 -11.59
N PRO A 70 -6.75 6.80 -11.87
CA PRO A 70 -7.83 7.25 -10.97
C PRO A 70 -7.84 6.53 -9.62
N GLU A 71 -7.56 5.22 -9.61
CA GLU A 71 -7.46 4.39 -8.40
C GLU A 71 -6.34 4.91 -7.48
N ARG A 72 -5.16 5.16 -8.03
CA ARG A 72 -4.02 5.76 -7.32
C ARG A 72 -4.32 7.16 -6.79
N ALA A 73 -4.96 8.02 -7.57
CA ALA A 73 -5.35 9.36 -7.11
C ALA A 73 -6.34 9.28 -5.93
N ARG A 74 -7.35 8.39 -6.00
CA ARG A 74 -8.27 8.14 -4.90
C ARG A 74 -7.57 7.62 -3.64
N HIS A 75 -6.59 6.72 -3.78
CA HIS A 75 -5.81 6.21 -2.65
C HIS A 75 -4.93 7.29 -2.00
N VAL A 76 -4.30 8.18 -2.78
CA VAL A 76 -3.58 9.35 -2.24
C VAL A 76 -4.54 10.26 -1.46
N GLU A 77 -5.73 10.52 -2.01
CA GLU A 77 -6.72 11.38 -1.38
C GLU A 77 -7.27 10.78 -0.09
N LEU A 78 -7.47 9.46 -0.02
CA LEU A 78 -7.81 8.78 1.24
C LEU A 78 -6.73 9.00 2.31
N MET A 79 -5.44 8.92 1.97
CA MET A 79 -4.35 9.18 2.92
C MET A 79 -4.30 10.64 3.37
N ARG A 80 -4.55 11.61 2.47
CA ARG A 80 -4.66 13.04 2.84
C ARG A 80 -5.79 13.30 3.82
N ASN A 81 -6.92 12.63 3.64
CA ASN A 81 -8.08 12.69 4.54
C ASN A 81 -7.92 11.85 5.83
N GLY A 82 -6.69 11.44 6.17
CA GLY A 82 -6.39 10.74 7.43
C GLY A 82 -6.82 9.26 7.48
N THR A 83 -7.13 8.66 6.33
CA THR A 83 -7.43 7.21 6.28
C THR A 83 -6.20 6.42 6.72
N GLN A 84 -6.39 5.53 7.70
CA GLN A 84 -5.32 4.66 8.19
C GLN A 84 -4.82 3.76 7.05
N ALA A 85 -3.56 3.95 6.66
CA ALA A 85 -2.99 3.35 5.46
C ALA A 85 -1.72 2.54 5.75
N TYR A 86 -1.54 1.46 4.99
CA TYR A 86 -0.44 0.51 5.14
C TYR A 86 0.20 0.11 3.81
N GLY A 87 1.49 -0.24 3.86
CA GLY A 87 2.27 -0.73 2.71
C GLY A 87 2.61 -2.21 2.82
N VAL A 88 2.17 -3.01 1.85
CA VAL A 88 2.62 -4.38 1.59
C VAL A 88 3.87 -4.31 0.72
N VAL A 89 5.00 -4.74 1.28
CA VAL A 89 6.31 -4.63 0.64
C VAL A 89 6.46 -5.68 -0.44
N CYS A 90 6.67 -5.24 -1.68
CA CYS A 90 6.85 -6.08 -2.86
C CYS A 90 8.31 -6.06 -3.28
N PHE A 91 8.90 -7.22 -3.48
CA PHE A 91 10.27 -7.36 -3.97
C PHE A 91 10.23 -7.72 -5.47
N PRO A 92 10.89 -6.94 -6.34
CA PRO A 92 10.88 -7.20 -7.77
C PRO A 92 11.59 -8.51 -8.12
N ASP A 93 11.20 -9.10 -9.24
CA ASP A 93 12.03 -10.08 -9.92
C ASP A 93 13.08 -9.35 -10.77
N GLU A 94 14.34 -9.42 -10.36
CA GLU A 94 15.49 -8.82 -11.05
C GLU A 94 15.73 -9.42 -12.45
N THR A 95 15.16 -10.60 -12.74
CA THR A 95 15.21 -11.22 -14.07
C THR A 95 14.16 -10.68 -15.03
N ALA A 96 13.19 -9.89 -14.54
CA ALA A 96 12.12 -9.34 -15.36
C ALA A 96 12.63 -8.24 -16.31
N SER A 97 12.16 -8.26 -17.55
CA SER A 97 12.56 -7.31 -18.59
C SER A 97 12.14 -5.87 -18.26
N ARG A 98 12.99 -4.90 -18.65
CA ARG A 98 12.77 -3.47 -18.43
C ARG A 98 11.38 -3.04 -18.90
N GLY A 99 10.54 -2.60 -17.97
CA GLY A 99 9.16 -2.14 -18.21
C GLY A 99 8.07 -3.06 -17.65
N HIS A 100 8.38 -4.31 -17.30
CA HIS A 100 7.41 -5.28 -16.77
C HIS A 100 7.84 -5.80 -15.38
N ARG A 101 7.76 -4.95 -14.35
CA ARG A 101 8.06 -5.36 -12.96
C ARG A 101 7.12 -6.48 -12.51
N THR A 102 7.66 -7.67 -12.30
CA THR A 102 6.96 -8.82 -11.69
C THR A 102 7.30 -8.88 -10.19
N ILE A 103 6.32 -9.25 -9.35
CA ILE A 103 6.56 -9.46 -7.91
C ILE A 103 7.13 -10.85 -7.72
N ARG A 104 8.39 -10.97 -7.29
CA ARG A 104 9.04 -12.25 -6.97
C ARG A 104 8.58 -12.81 -5.63
N ARG A 105 8.45 -11.92 -4.64
CA ARG A 105 7.93 -12.20 -3.30
C ARG A 105 7.40 -10.91 -2.68
N PHE A 106 6.63 -11.02 -1.61
CA PHE A 106 6.16 -9.88 -0.82
C PHE A 106 6.25 -10.19 0.68
N GLU A 107 6.27 -9.15 1.51
CA GLU A 107 6.26 -9.28 2.96
C GLU A 107 4.86 -9.62 3.48
N THR A 108 4.77 -10.64 4.32
CA THR A 108 3.50 -11.20 4.83
C THR A 108 3.34 -11.01 6.34
N GLN A 109 4.43 -10.89 7.09
CA GLN A 109 4.43 -10.84 8.55
C GLN A 109 4.26 -9.41 9.07
N THR A 110 4.75 -8.42 8.31
CA THR A 110 4.69 -7.00 8.68
C THR A 110 4.20 -6.10 7.55
N LEU A 111 3.66 -4.95 7.93
CA LEU A 111 3.22 -3.90 7.03
C LEU A 111 3.90 -2.59 7.41
N LEU A 112 4.27 -1.77 6.42
CA LEU A 112 4.64 -0.38 6.69
C LEU A 112 3.39 0.37 7.15
N ARG A 113 3.46 1.13 8.24
CA ARG A 113 2.38 2.05 8.65
C ARG A 113 2.66 3.43 8.08
N PHE A 114 1.70 4.02 7.37
CA PHE A 114 1.83 5.40 6.91
C PHE A 114 1.21 6.40 7.88
N SER A 115 1.82 7.57 8.04
CA SER A 115 1.27 8.69 8.82
C SER A 115 0.66 9.82 7.98
N GLY A 116 0.72 9.70 6.64
CA GLY A 116 0.25 10.71 5.70
C GLY A 116 1.11 10.74 4.44
N VAL A 117 1.01 11.84 3.70
CA VAL A 117 1.78 12.07 2.46
C VAL A 117 2.53 13.39 2.47
N ILE A 118 3.59 13.48 1.66
CA ILE A 118 4.34 14.69 1.35
C ILE A 118 4.32 14.89 -0.16
N ASP A 119 3.85 16.07 -0.61
CA ASP A 119 3.92 16.49 -2.00
C ASP A 119 5.31 17.11 -2.32
N ARG A 120 5.88 16.73 -3.47
CA ARG A 120 7.15 17.23 -4.03
C ARG A 120 6.99 17.47 -5.54
N GLN A 121 7.92 18.22 -6.14
CA GLN A 121 7.96 18.44 -7.59
C GLN A 121 8.06 17.14 -8.40
N GLU A 122 8.69 16.10 -7.83
CA GLU A 122 8.86 14.79 -8.47
C GLU A 122 7.62 13.88 -8.30
N GLY A 123 6.73 14.17 -7.35
CA GLY A 123 5.58 13.32 -7.03
C GLY A 123 5.12 13.38 -5.57
N VAL A 124 4.23 12.46 -5.22
CA VAL A 124 3.66 12.29 -3.87
C VAL A 124 4.33 11.10 -3.19
N TYR A 125 4.74 11.29 -1.94
CA TYR A 125 5.45 10.31 -1.13
C TYR A 125 4.64 9.97 0.13
N ALA A 126 4.40 8.70 0.43
CA ALA A 126 3.80 8.28 1.70
C ALA A 126 4.89 8.20 2.78
N VAL A 127 4.61 8.80 3.95
CA VAL A 127 5.55 8.87 5.07
C VAL A 127 5.48 7.58 5.89
N ILE A 128 6.60 6.88 6.03
CA ILE A 128 6.69 5.63 6.80
C ILE A 128 6.86 5.98 8.28
N ALA A 129 5.83 5.69 9.08
CA ALA A 129 5.81 5.91 10.52
C ALA A 129 6.35 4.72 11.34
N GLY A 130 6.75 3.64 10.67
CA GLY A 130 7.22 2.39 11.28
C GLY A 130 6.62 1.15 10.63
N THR A 131 6.79 0.00 11.26
CA THR A 131 6.19 -1.28 10.87
C THR A 131 5.17 -1.75 11.91
N VAL A 132 4.16 -2.51 11.47
CA VAL A 132 3.20 -3.22 12.34
C VAL A 132 3.11 -4.68 11.92
N PRO A 133 2.85 -5.63 12.85
CA PRO A 133 2.51 -7.00 12.47
C PRO A 133 1.22 -7.04 11.65
N THR A 134 1.16 -7.85 10.59
CA THR A 134 -0.03 -7.99 9.74
C THR A 134 -1.28 -8.33 10.55
N GLN A 135 -1.17 -9.21 11.54
CA GLN A 135 -2.30 -9.60 12.40
C GLN A 135 -2.88 -8.42 13.21
N ALA A 136 -2.09 -7.38 13.51
CA ALA A 136 -2.52 -6.25 14.34
C ALA A 136 -3.53 -5.32 13.64
N VAL A 137 -3.66 -5.36 12.31
CA VAL A 137 -4.56 -4.47 11.56
C VAL A 137 -6.02 -4.93 11.60
N HIS A 138 -6.26 -6.24 11.81
CA HIS A 138 -7.59 -6.83 11.93
C HIS A 138 -8.39 -6.36 13.14
N HIS A 139 -7.72 -6.11 14.27
CA HIS A 139 -8.39 -5.96 15.56
C HIS A 139 -8.96 -4.56 15.83
N ARG A 140 -8.87 -3.63 14.86
CA ARG A 140 -9.40 -2.27 14.99
C ARG A 140 -10.75 -2.13 14.30
N VAL A 141 -11.76 -2.74 14.94
CA VAL A 141 -13.16 -2.32 14.78
C VAL A 141 -13.23 -0.82 15.09
N ARG A 142 -13.88 -0.03 14.22
CA ARG A 142 -14.24 1.35 14.55
C ARG A 142 -15.12 1.31 15.81
N ILE A 143 -14.62 1.79 16.94
CA ILE A 143 -15.51 2.25 18.00
C ILE A 143 -16.27 3.44 17.40
N PRO A 144 -17.60 3.39 17.23
CA PRO A 144 -18.34 4.54 16.74
C PRO A 144 -18.19 5.66 17.77
N ALA A 145 -17.69 6.81 17.32
CA ALA A 145 -17.62 8.02 18.14
C ALA A 145 -19.05 8.53 18.37
N GLY A 146 -19.71 8.06 19.45
CA GLY A 146 -21.13 8.35 19.64
C GLY A 146 -21.90 7.58 20.70
N ILE A 147 -21.25 7.08 21.78
CA ILE A 147 -21.97 6.81 23.05
C ILE A 147 -21.16 7.41 24.21
N LEU A 148 -21.29 8.73 24.35
CA LEU A 148 -21.24 9.40 25.65
C LEU A 148 -22.66 9.93 25.87
N ARG A 149 -23.32 9.40 26.91
CA ARG A 149 -24.54 9.96 27.51
C ARG A 149 -24.12 10.73 28.75
#